data_AF-A0A8I1JKH8-F1
#
_entry.id   AF-A0A8I1JKH8-F1
#
_cell.length_a   1.000
_cell.length_b   1.000
_cell.length_c   1.000
_cell.angle_alpha   90.00
_cell.angle_beta   90.00
_cell.angle_gamma   90.00
#
_symmetry.space_group_name_H-M   'P 1'
#
loop_
_entity.id
_entity.type
_entity.pdbx_description
1 polymer ?
#
loop_
_entity_poly.entity_id
_entity_poly.type
_entity_poly.pdbx_seq_one_letter_code
_entity_poly.pdbx_strand_id
1 'polypeptide(L)'
;MTVNRPLPDPQLLLQLDALRDKAMAAETLGALAFSIANDLYPLLPFHQALVLEQGKAGFELLCVSGLAKPSEDSPYLVWLRRASRWLAAHLTEPTAAWLTISNAAPPADIVEGWSEWWPEGLWCIPLHAPSGKRLGVLVLLLEQLPAPQVVPQLEGLVRTWAYCWAALTRRRHRGRWRPSRRQVLLTLLVGAGLLLVPVRQTALAPAQIVSRQAQIVSSPIDGVIAQVLVRPNQPVEAGTPLFALDETTLRSRADVLGKEVAVADAELQTASQRAFDNPQSKSELTLLQGRAQQRRAELAAVQAQLRRTQVLAPTAGVAVFSDPNDWLGKPVSTGERIMHVADPAQPAMLIQLAVADAIALEPGAEVTLFLTAYPLNPLKGQVLETSYQARPSDDGVVAYRLLASIDQHAAHARLGLHGTAKLYGDRVMLGYYLLRRPLATLRAWSGW
;
A
#
# COMPACT_ATOMS: atom_id res chain seq x y z
N MET A 1 33.70 -40.10 -60.18
CA MET A 1 33.59 -41.39 -59.46
C MET A 1 33.29 -41.07 -58.01
N THR A 2 32.04 -41.21 -57.59
CA THR A 2 31.61 -41.05 -56.19
C THR A 2 32.13 -42.24 -55.40
N VAL A 3 33.22 -42.05 -54.67
CA VAL A 3 33.71 -43.04 -53.69
C VAL A 3 32.60 -43.23 -52.68
N ASN A 4 31.97 -44.40 -52.72
CA ASN A 4 30.92 -44.82 -51.80
C ASN A 4 31.57 -44.97 -50.42
N ARG A 5 31.64 -43.89 -49.64
CA ARG A 5 32.15 -43.94 -48.27
C ARG A 5 31.18 -44.80 -47.46
N PRO A 6 31.67 -45.82 -46.72
CA PRO A 6 30.79 -46.60 -45.85
C PRO A 6 30.05 -45.66 -44.90
N LEU A 7 28.74 -45.87 -44.75
CA LEU A 7 27.95 -45.12 -43.78
C LEU A 7 28.54 -45.34 -42.38
N PRO A 8 28.68 -44.29 -41.56
CA PRO A 8 29.18 -44.43 -40.19
C PRO A 8 28.27 -45.35 -39.38
N ASP A 9 28.87 -46.05 -38.42
CA ASP A 9 28.15 -46.95 -37.50
C ASP A 9 26.99 -46.19 -36.81
N PRO A 10 25.75 -46.74 -36.78
CA PRO A 10 24.63 -46.09 -36.09
C PRO A 10 24.91 -45.78 -34.62
N GLN A 11 25.71 -46.58 -33.91
CA GLN A 11 26.08 -46.31 -32.52
C GLN A 11 26.95 -45.06 -32.39
N LEU A 12 27.87 -44.87 -33.34
CA LEU A 12 28.75 -43.71 -33.42
C LEU A 12 27.96 -42.42 -33.67
N LEU A 13 26.94 -42.49 -34.55
CA LEU A 13 26.05 -41.36 -34.81
C LEU A 13 25.26 -40.95 -33.57
N LEU A 14 24.72 -41.91 -32.81
CA LEU A 14 23.98 -41.65 -31.56
C LEU A 14 24.88 -41.00 -30.49
N GLN A 15 26.13 -41.47 -30.38
CA GLN A 15 27.10 -40.88 -29.45
C GLN A 15 27.49 -39.45 -29.85
N LEU A 16 27.72 -39.19 -31.13
CA LEU A 16 28.00 -37.85 -31.63
C LEU A 16 26.83 -36.89 -31.39
N ASP A 17 25.60 -37.35 -31.56
CA ASP A 17 24.39 -36.55 -31.31
C ASP A 17 24.23 -36.22 -29.82
N ALA A 18 24.40 -37.22 -28.94
CA ALA A 18 24.36 -37.00 -27.49
C ALA A 18 25.40 -35.97 -27.01
N LEU A 19 26.61 -35.94 -27.62
CA LEU A 19 27.62 -34.92 -27.31
C LEU A 19 27.24 -33.52 -27.79
N ARG A 20 26.52 -33.41 -28.91
CA ARG A 20 25.97 -32.13 -29.37
C ARG A 20 24.90 -31.62 -28.42
N ASP A 21 23.99 -32.49 -27.99
CA ASP A 21 22.94 -32.13 -27.03
C ASP A 21 23.52 -31.65 -25.70
N LYS A 22 24.52 -32.37 -25.16
CA LYS A 22 25.24 -31.94 -23.95
C LYS A 22 25.91 -30.58 -24.13
N ALA A 23 26.51 -30.32 -25.29
CA ALA A 23 27.12 -29.02 -25.58
C ALA A 23 26.10 -27.88 -25.65
N MET A 24 24.94 -28.12 -26.26
CA MET A 24 23.86 -27.14 -26.37
C MET A 24 23.14 -26.88 -25.03
N ALA A 25 23.11 -27.88 -24.14
CA ALA A 25 22.54 -27.76 -22.81
C ALA A 25 23.45 -27.05 -21.78
N ALA A 26 24.72 -26.81 -22.12
CA ALA A 26 25.67 -26.19 -21.20
C ALA A 26 25.33 -24.70 -20.94
N GLU A 27 25.10 -24.33 -19.67
CA GLU A 27 24.78 -22.95 -19.27
C GLU A 27 26.01 -22.08 -18.99
N THR A 28 27.18 -22.69 -18.79
CA THR A 28 28.43 -22.00 -18.47
C THR A 28 29.59 -22.54 -19.28
N LEU A 29 30.62 -21.70 -19.48
CA LEU A 29 31.81 -22.10 -20.22
C LEU A 29 32.54 -23.28 -19.55
N GLY A 30 32.58 -23.31 -18.21
CA GLY A 30 33.17 -24.41 -17.46
C GLY A 30 32.43 -25.74 -17.67
N ALA A 31 31.10 -25.72 -17.69
CA ALA A 31 30.29 -26.92 -17.94
C ALA A 31 30.52 -27.47 -19.36
N LEU A 32 30.60 -26.58 -20.36
CA LEU A 32 30.94 -26.95 -21.72
C LEU A 32 32.36 -27.56 -21.80
N ALA A 33 33.36 -26.90 -21.20
CA ALA A 33 34.73 -27.40 -21.18
C ALA A 33 34.86 -28.77 -20.49
N PHE A 34 34.10 -29.00 -19.40
CA PHE A 34 34.05 -30.30 -18.72
C PHE A 34 33.47 -31.39 -19.63
N SER A 35 32.38 -31.11 -20.34
CA SER A 35 31.79 -32.07 -21.27
C SER A 35 32.74 -32.39 -22.43
N ILE A 36 33.37 -31.38 -23.02
CA ILE A 36 34.39 -31.56 -24.08
C ILE A 36 35.54 -32.46 -23.60
N ALA A 37 36.04 -32.24 -22.39
CA ALA A 37 37.20 -32.98 -21.86
C ALA A 37 36.86 -34.43 -21.49
N ASN A 38 35.67 -34.71 -20.96
CA ASN A 38 35.38 -36.03 -20.36
C ASN A 38 34.48 -36.90 -21.24
N ASP A 39 33.50 -36.33 -21.93
CA ASP A 39 32.49 -37.13 -22.64
C ASP A 39 32.98 -37.65 -24.00
N LEU A 40 34.13 -37.19 -24.50
CA LEU A 40 34.71 -37.62 -25.78
C LEU A 40 35.37 -39.01 -25.73
N TYR A 41 35.72 -39.50 -24.53
CA TYR A 41 36.49 -40.74 -24.35
C TYR A 41 35.86 -42.00 -25.00
N PRO A 42 34.53 -42.22 -24.98
CA PRO A 42 33.91 -43.37 -25.64
C PRO A 42 34.06 -43.38 -27.17
N LEU A 43 34.25 -42.20 -27.80
CA LEU A 43 34.42 -42.07 -29.25
C LEU A 43 35.87 -42.20 -29.69
N LEU A 44 36.78 -41.66 -28.90
CA LEU A 44 38.21 -41.67 -29.16
C LEU A 44 38.93 -41.86 -27.83
N PRO A 45 39.40 -43.08 -27.53
CA PRO A 45 40.17 -43.33 -26.32
C PRO A 45 41.45 -42.48 -26.33
N PHE A 46 41.66 -41.72 -25.27
CA PHE A 46 42.84 -40.85 -25.07
C PHE A 46 43.38 -40.98 -23.65
N HIS A 47 44.66 -40.70 -23.45
CA HIS A 47 45.27 -40.68 -22.12
C HIS A 47 44.71 -39.54 -21.27
N GLN A 48 44.65 -38.35 -21.86
CA GLN A 48 44.08 -37.16 -21.24
C GLN A 48 43.59 -36.18 -22.31
N ALA A 49 42.55 -35.45 -21.99
CA ALA A 49 42.08 -34.30 -22.77
C ALA A 49 42.29 -33.01 -21.97
N LEU A 50 42.81 -32.00 -22.64
CA LEU A 50 43.02 -30.67 -22.10
C LEU A 50 42.19 -29.67 -22.91
N VAL A 51 41.35 -28.90 -22.22
CA VAL A 51 40.59 -27.81 -22.82
C VAL A 51 41.21 -26.51 -22.37
N LEU A 52 41.76 -25.77 -23.32
CA LEU A 52 42.46 -24.52 -23.08
C LEU A 52 41.70 -23.35 -23.70
N GLU A 53 41.52 -22.25 -22.96
CA GLU A 53 40.99 -20.98 -23.46
C GLU A 53 42.11 -20.12 -24.07
N GLN A 54 41.77 -19.39 -25.13
CA GLN A 54 42.64 -18.36 -25.68
C GLN A 54 42.62 -17.12 -24.77
N GLY A 55 43.65 -16.99 -23.93
CA GLY A 55 43.93 -15.80 -23.12
C GLY A 55 44.68 -14.71 -23.89
N LYS A 56 45.04 -13.62 -23.19
CA LYS A 56 45.79 -12.49 -23.78
C LYS A 56 47.26 -12.79 -24.06
N ALA A 57 47.86 -13.69 -23.29
CA ALA A 57 49.30 -13.98 -23.30
C ALA A 57 49.63 -15.46 -23.61
N GLY A 58 48.64 -16.25 -24.05
CA GLY A 58 48.77 -17.67 -24.33
C GLY A 58 47.50 -18.45 -24.01
N PHE A 59 47.63 -19.77 -23.93
CA PHE A 59 46.53 -20.66 -23.56
C PHE A 59 46.41 -20.82 -22.04
N GLU A 60 45.20 -20.62 -21.53
CA GLU A 60 44.83 -20.80 -20.12
C GLU A 60 44.03 -22.10 -19.95
N LEU A 61 44.36 -22.89 -18.93
CA LEU A 61 43.71 -24.18 -18.71
C LEU A 61 42.30 -24.02 -18.15
N LEU A 62 41.28 -24.51 -18.87
CA LEU A 62 39.90 -24.54 -18.39
C LEU A 62 39.52 -25.88 -17.77
N CYS A 63 39.94 -26.99 -18.38
CA CYS A 63 39.59 -28.33 -17.90
C CYS A 63 40.64 -29.37 -18.29
N VAL A 64 40.81 -30.36 -17.42
CA VAL A 64 41.59 -31.58 -17.64
C VAL A 64 40.66 -32.76 -17.42
N SER A 65 40.65 -33.72 -18.35
CA SER A 65 39.84 -34.94 -18.20
C SER A 65 40.25 -35.76 -16.97
N GLY A 66 39.28 -36.27 -16.21
CA GLY A 66 39.53 -37.15 -15.06
C GLY A 66 39.88 -36.44 -13.75
N LEU A 67 40.02 -35.11 -13.72
CA LEU A 67 40.22 -34.33 -12.50
C LEU A 67 39.08 -33.33 -12.32
N ALA A 68 38.30 -33.48 -11.24
CA ALA A 68 37.14 -32.62 -10.98
C ALA A 68 37.50 -31.14 -10.72
N LYS A 69 38.68 -30.86 -10.14
CA LYS A 69 39.30 -29.53 -10.03
C LYS A 69 40.83 -29.67 -9.94
N PRO A 70 41.63 -29.08 -10.85
CA PRO A 70 43.07 -29.01 -10.68
C PRO A 70 43.41 -28.04 -9.52
N SER A 71 44.06 -28.52 -8.45
CA SER A 71 44.63 -27.66 -7.41
C SER A 71 45.89 -26.98 -7.94
N GLU A 72 46.08 -25.68 -7.68
CA GLU A 72 47.05 -24.83 -8.39
C GLU A 72 48.55 -25.17 -8.18
N ASP A 73 48.90 -26.18 -7.38
CA ASP A 73 50.28 -26.43 -6.91
C ASP A 73 50.90 -27.78 -7.34
N SER A 74 50.32 -28.51 -8.30
CA SER A 74 50.95 -29.73 -8.82
C SER A 74 52.14 -29.41 -9.75
N PRO A 75 53.29 -30.11 -9.64
CA PRO A 75 54.42 -29.97 -10.57
C PRO A 75 54.00 -30.09 -12.04
N TYR A 76 53.06 -30.99 -12.35
CA TYR A 76 52.49 -31.16 -13.69
C TYR A 76 51.80 -29.89 -14.19
N LEU A 77 51.04 -29.19 -13.35
CA LEU A 77 50.30 -27.98 -13.77
C LEU A 77 51.23 -26.77 -13.97
N VAL A 78 52.28 -26.66 -13.16
CA VAL A 78 53.33 -25.64 -13.33
C VAL A 78 54.07 -25.84 -14.65
N TRP A 79 54.40 -27.08 -14.98
CA TRP A 79 54.96 -27.41 -16.28
C TRP A 79 53.95 -27.21 -17.42
N LEU A 80 52.70 -27.64 -17.24
CA LEU A 80 51.65 -27.52 -18.24
C LEU A 80 51.37 -26.05 -18.61
N ARG A 81 51.46 -25.11 -17.67
CA ARG A 81 51.37 -23.67 -17.96
C ARG A 81 52.50 -23.16 -18.88
N ARG A 82 53.70 -23.76 -18.79
CA ARG A 82 54.82 -23.45 -19.71
C ARG A 82 54.57 -24.10 -21.07
N ALA A 83 54.17 -25.37 -21.08
CA ALA A 83 53.83 -26.11 -22.28
C ALA A 83 52.65 -25.47 -23.05
N SER A 84 51.64 -24.93 -22.35
CA SER A 84 50.49 -24.26 -22.99
C SER A 84 50.88 -22.97 -23.72
N ARG A 85 51.87 -22.22 -23.22
CA ARG A 85 52.41 -21.05 -23.92
C ARG A 85 53.21 -21.44 -25.16
N TRP A 86 53.99 -22.51 -25.06
CA TRP A 86 54.71 -23.06 -26.20
C TRP A 86 53.76 -23.59 -27.28
N LEU A 87 52.70 -24.32 -26.89
CA LEU A 87 51.63 -24.76 -27.78
C LEU A 87 50.94 -23.56 -28.46
N ALA A 88 50.68 -22.47 -27.73
CA ALA A 88 50.09 -21.26 -28.31
C ALA A 88 50.97 -20.62 -29.39
N ALA A 89 52.30 -20.69 -29.24
CA ALA A 89 53.25 -20.20 -30.23
C ALA A 89 53.37 -21.13 -31.46
N HIS A 90 53.22 -22.44 -31.29
CA HIS A 90 53.35 -23.43 -32.37
C HIS A 90 52.06 -23.61 -33.17
N LEU A 91 50.91 -23.48 -32.53
CA LEU A 91 49.60 -23.63 -33.18
C LEU A 91 49.14 -22.31 -33.80
N THR A 92 49.73 -21.93 -34.94
CA THR A 92 49.36 -20.71 -35.67
C THR A 92 48.25 -20.95 -36.69
N GLU A 93 48.20 -22.15 -37.27
CA GLU A 93 47.21 -22.52 -38.27
C GLU A 93 45.80 -22.78 -37.67
N PRO A 94 44.73 -22.60 -38.47
CA PRO A 94 43.36 -22.82 -38.01
C PRO A 94 42.91 -24.29 -38.02
N THR A 95 43.77 -25.21 -38.47
CA THR A 95 43.51 -26.64 -38.64
C THR A 95 44.05 -27.47 -37.47
N ALA A 96 43.55 -28.69 -37.32
CA ALA A 96 44.05 -29.61 -36.31
C ALA A 96 45.48 -30.05 -36.64
N ALA A 97 46.36 -30.10 -35.64
CA ALA A 97 47.77 -30.46 -35.79
C ALA A 97 48.12 -31.68 -34.94
N TRP A 98 48.98 -32.56 -35.48
CA TRP A 98 49.57 -33.67 -34.75
C TRP A 98 51.00 -33.30 -34.37
N LEU A 99 51.27 -33.21 -33.07
CA LEU A 99 52.57 -32.81 -32.53
C LEU A 99 53.23 -33.99 -31.80
N THR A 100 54.49 -34.26 -32.13
CA THR A 100 55.38 -35.20 -31.46
C THR A 100 56.68 -34.47 -31.13
N ILE A 101 57.48 -35.01 -30.21
CA ILE A 101 58.78 -34.43 -29.86
C ILE A 101 59.66 -34.27 -31.12
N SER A 102 59.60 -35.23 -32.05
CA SER A 102 60.40 -35.23 -33.27
C SER A 102 59.96 -34.19 -34.31
N ASN A 103 58.65 -33.90 -34.41
CA ASN A 103 58.14 -32.99 -35.45
C ASN A 103 58.03 -31.53 -34.98
N ALA A 104 57.87 -31.31 -33.67
CA ALA A 104 57.63 -29.98 -33.11
C ALA A 104 58.89 -29.36 -32.47
N ALA A 105 59.95 -30.14 -32.28
CA ALA A 105 61.22 -29.73 -31.68
C ALA A 105 61.06 -28.82 -30.43
N PRO A 106 60.35 -29.28 -29.38
CA PRO A 106 60.12 -28.46 -28.20
C PRO A 106 61.44 -28.10 -27.47
N PRO A 107 61.48 -26.97 -26.74
CA PRO A 107 62.57 -26.64 -25.82
C PRO A 107 62.85 -27.75 -24.81
N ALA A 108 64.09 -27.83 -24.32
CA ALA A 108 64.56 -28.91 -23.45
C ALA A 108 63.72 -29.08 -22.16
N ASP A 109 63.23 -27.96 -21.58
CA ASP A 109 62.38 -27.98 -20.39
C ASP A 109 60.96 -28.55 -20.65
N ILE A 110 60.51 -28.50 -21.90
CA ILE A 110 59.25 -29.13 -22.33
C ILE A 110 59.49 -30.60 -22.68
N VAL A 111 60.61 -30.94 -23.32
CA VAL A 111 60.96 -32.35 -23.64
C VAL A 111 61.04 -33.21 -22.37
N GLU A 112 61.65 -32.69 -21.31
CA GLU A 112 61.78 -33.39 -20.02
C GLU A 112 60.41 -33.76 -19.43
N GLY A 113 59.51 -32.77 -19.27
CA GLY A 113 58.18 -33.04 -18.74
C GLY A 113 57.25 -33.76 -19.72
N TRP A 114 57.45 -33.64 -21.04
CA TRP A 114 56.70 -34.42 -22.02
C TRP A 114 56.99 -35.90 -21.84
N SER A 115 58.26 -36.27 -21.69
CA SER A 115 58.68 -37.66 -21.49
C SER A 115 58.15 -38.27 -20.19
N GLU A 116 57.84 -37.44 -19.18
CA GLU A 116 57.28 -37.87 -17.90
C GLU A 116 55.75 -37.98 -17.92
N TRP A 117 55.05 -37.03 -18.55
CA TRP A 117 53.60 -36.88 -18.41
C TRP A 117 52.77 -37.06 -19.68
N TRP A 118 53.35 -36.94 -20.87
CA TRP A 118 52.65 -37.01 -22.15
C TRP A 118 53.08 -38.21 -23.00
N PRO A 119 52.17 -38.83 -23.78
CA PRO A 119 52.47 -39.97 -24.64
C PRO A 119 53.17 -39.53 -25.94
N GLU A 120 53.28 -40.44 -26.91
CA GLU A 120 54.01 -40.22 -28.17
C GLU A 120 53.57 -38.97 -28.95
N GLY A 121 52.27 -38.62 -28.93
CA GLY A 121 51.82 -37.39 -29.58
C GLY A 121 50.58 -36.72 -29.02
N LEU A 122 50.41 -35.47 -29.46
CA LEU A 122 49.31 -34.59 -29.13
C LEU A 122 48.52 -34.28 -30.38
N TRP A 123 47.21 -34.53 -30.31
CA TRP A 123 46.30 -34.04 -31.32
C TRP A 123 45.65 -32.74 -30.84
N CYS A 124 46.08 -31.62 -31.43
CA CYS A 124 45.64 -30.29 -31.07
C CYS A 124 44.58 -29.79 -32.05
N ILE A 125 43.37 -29.55 -31.55
CA ILE A 125 42.20 -29.16 -32.34
C ILE A 125 41.79 -27.73 -31.93
N PRO A 126 42.07 -26.71 -32.75
CA PRO A 126 41.74 -25.34 -32.39
C PRO A 126 40.25 -25.04 -32.60
N LEU A 127 39.62 -24.41 -31.61
CA LEU A 127 38.21 -24.03 -31.61
C LEU A 127 38.06 -22.57 -32.04
N HIS A 128 37.41 -22.32 -33.17
CA HIS A 128 37.22 -20.98 -33.74
C HIS A 128 35.76 -20.56 -33.72
N ALA A 129 35.48 -19.35 -33.26
CA ALA A 129 34.16 -18.73 -33.37
C ALA A 129 33.78 -18.56 -34.85
N PRO A 130 32.48 -18.45 -35.18
CA PRO A 130 32.04 -18.12 -36.53
C PRO A 130 32.65 -16.83 -37.10
N SER A 131 33.12 -15.92 -36.23
CA SER A 131 33.82 -14.70 -36.61
C SER A 131 35.31 -14.90 -36.98
N GLY A 132 35.80 -16.14 -37.01
CA GLY A 132 37.22 -16.48 -37.25
C GLY A 132 38.15 -16.28 -36.04
N LYS A 133 37.64 -15.77 -34.92
CA LYS A 133 38.44 -15.60 -33.70
C LYS A 133 38.66 -16.95 -33.01
N ARG A 134 39.92 -17.28 -32.68
CA ARG A 134 40.24 -18.45 -31.86
C ARG A 134 39.71 -18.26 -30.44
N LEU A 135 38.88 -19.21 -30.01
CA LEU A 135 38.30 -19.26 -28.66
C LEU A 135 39.19 -20.06 -27.71
N GLY A 136 39.81 -21.13 -28.21
CA GLY A 136 40.62 -22.04 -27.43
C GLY A 136 41.17 -23.19 -28.27
N VAL A 137 41.72 -24.20 -27.60
CA VAL A 137 42.21 -25.44 -28.22
C VAL A 137 41.84 -26.63 -27.33
N LEU A 138 41.39 -27.71 -27.97
CA LEU A 138 41.28 -29.04 -27.37
C LEU A 138 42.56 -29.81 -27.69
N VAL A 139 43.25 -30.33 -26.69
CA VAL A 139 44.45 -31.15 -26.86
C VAL A 139 44.16 -32.55 -26.35
N LEU A 140 44.29 -33.56 -27.21
CA LEU A 140 44.13 -34.97 -26.87
C LEU A 140 45.48 -35.66 -26.88
N LEU A 141 45.83 -36.30 -25.77
CA LEU A 141 47.07 -37.07 -25.61
C LEU A 141 46.83 -38.49 -26.12
N LEU A 142 47.53 -38.87 -27.19
CA LEU A 142 47.32 -40.13 -27.91
C LEU A 142 48.68 -40.81 -28.19
N GLU A 143 48.68 -42.14 -28.29
CA GLU A 143 49.89 -42.88 -28.74
C GLU A 143 50.09 -42.77 -30.25
N GLN A 144 49.00 -42.64 -31.00
CA GLN A 144 49.04 -42.69 -32.46
C GLN A 144 48.09 -41.66 -33.05
N LEU A 145 48.39 -41.23 -34.27
CA LEU A 145 47.52 -40.35 -35.03
C LEU A 145 46.13 -41.00 -35.20
N PRO A 146 45.02 -40.26 -34.95
CA PRO A 146 43.67 -40.80 -35.13
C PRO A 146 43.45 -41.36 -36.54
N ALA A 147 42.70 -42.45 -36.62
CA ALA A 147 42.35 -43.06 -37.90
C ALA A 147 41.66 -42.03 -38.82
N PRO A 148 41.99 -42.01 -40.13
CA PRO A 148 41.50 -41.00 -41.08
C PRO A 148 39.97 -41.02 -41.28
N GLN A 149 39.28 -42.04 -40.76
CA GLN A 149 37.82 -42.17 -40.80
C GLN A 149 37.12 -41.40 -39.67
N VAL A 150 37.80 -41.21 -38.52
CA VAL A 150 37.24 -40.56 -37.33
C VAL A 150 37.35 -39.03 -37.42
N VAL A 151 38.44 -38.54 -38.01
CA VAL A 151 38.73 -37.09 -38.11
C VAL A 151 37.59 -36.28 -38.75
N PRO A 152 37.00 -36.69 -39.90
CA PRO A 152 35.91 -35.93 -40.53
C PRO A 152 34.60 -35.95 -39.71
N GLN A 153 34.39 -36.98 -38.89
CA GLN A 153 33.18 -37.13 -38.09
C GLN A 153 33.21 -36.19 -36.86
N LEU A 154 34.40 -35.96 -36.30
CA LEU A 154 34.61 -35.03 -35.19
C LEU A 154 34.53 -33.56 -35.62
N GLU A 155 34.79 -33.24 -36.89
CA GLU A 155 34.76 -31.85 -37.39
C GLU A 155 33.42 -31.15 -37.11
N GLY A 156 32.30 -31.85 -37.34
CA GLY A 156 30.96 -31.32 -37.07
C GLY A 156 30.70 -31.08 -35.58
N LEU A 157 31.24 -31.94 -34.72
CA LEU A 157 31.13 -31.81 -33.26
C LEU A 157 31.97 -30.64 -32.75
N VAL A 158 33.21 -30.52 -33.22
CA VAL A 158 34.13 -29.40 -32.91
C VAL A 158 33.51 -28.06 -33.30
N ARG A 159 32.85 -27.97 -34.46
CA ARG A 159 32.11 -26.76 -34.87
C ARG A 159 30.95 -26.43 -33.93
N THR A 160 30.23 -27.45 -33.44
CA THR A 160 29.13 -27.29 -32.48
C THR A 160 29.65 -26.75 -31.15
N TRP A 161 30.74 -27.32 -30.64
CA TRP A 161 31.42 -26.85 -29.42
C TRP A 161 31.89 -25.41 -29.56
N ALA A 162 32.53 -25.06 -30.68
CA ALA A 162 32.99 -23.69 -30.90
C ALA A 162 31.83 -22.68 -30.99
N TYR A 163 30.68 -23.08 -31.54
CA TYR A 163 29.48 -22.24 -31.56
C TYR A 163 28.91 -22.01 -30.15
N CYS A 164 28.76 -23.07 -29.35
CA CYS A 164 28.27 -22.98 -27.98
C CYS A 164 29.20 -22.12 -27.11
N TRP A 165 30.51 -22.31 -27.25
CA TRP A 165 31.53 -21.51 -26.57
C TRP A 165 31.42 -20.01 -26.93
N ALA A 166 31.24 -19.69 -28.21
CA ALA A 166 31.03 -18.31 -28.65
C ALA A 166 29.76 -17.70 -28.06
N ALA A 167 28.67 -18.47 -27.96
CA ALA A 167 27.41 -18.01 -27.37
C ALA A 167 27.57 -17.70 -25.86
N LEU A 168 28.28 -18.56 -25.13
CA LEU A 168 28.50 -18.42 -23.69
C LEU A 168 29.47 -17.28 -23.32
N THR A 169 30.38 -16.92 -24.23
CA THR A 169 31.38 -15.85 -24.03
C THR A 169 30.99 -14.49 -24.62
N ARG A 170 29.84 -14.38 -25.32
CA ARG A 170 29.31 -13.10 -25.82
C ARG A 170 28.90 -12.20 -24.66
N ARG A 171 29.76 -11.25 -24.31
CA ARG A 171 29.40 -10.13 -23.43
C ARG A 171 28.22 -9.36 -24.04
N ARG A 172 27.03 -9.46 -23.45
CA ARG A 172 25.88 -8.60 -23.77
C ARG A 172 26.27 -7.15 -23.46
N HIS A 173 26.68 -6.42 -24.49
CA HIS A 173 26.82 -4.97 -24.44
C HIS A 173 25.41 -4.35 -24.37
N ARG A 174 24.79 -4.33 -23.18
CA ARG A 174 23.70 -3.40 -22.92
C ARG A 174 24.34 -2.02 -22.83
N GLY A 175 24.22 -1.24 -23.90
CA GLY A 175 24.66 0.16 -23.93
C GLY A 175 24.10 0.89 -22.71
N ARG A 176 24.98 1.26 -21.76
CA ARG A 176 24.59 2.08 -20.62
C ARG A 176 24.36 3.50 -21.13
N TRP A 177 23.08 3.86 -21.29
CA TRP A 177 22.68 5.24 -21.48
C TRP A 177 23.18 6.05 -20.28
N ARG A 178 24.11 6.97 -20.51
CA ARG A 178 24.65 7.88 -19.49
C ARG A 178 24.31 9.30 -19.94
N PRO A 179 23.29 9.94 -19.35
CA PRO A 179 22.95 11.31 -19.72
C PRO A 179 24.12 12.25 -19.45
N SER A 180 24.30 13.23 -20.33
CA SER A 180 25.35 14.25 -20.20
C SER A 180 25.06 15.18 -19.01
N ARG A 181 26.11 15.77 -18.39
CA ARG A 181 25.97 16.75 -17.30
C ARG A 181 24.99 17.89 -17.64
N ARG A 182 24.97 18.32 -18.92
CA ARG A 182 24.05 19.36 -19.41
C ARG A 182 22.59 18.88 -19.40
N GLN A 183 22.33 17.63 -19.76
CA GLN A 183 20.99 17.04 -19.73
C GLN A 183 20.50 16.91 -18.29
N VAL A 184 21.36 16.47 -17.37
CA VAL A 184 21.04 16.41 -15.93
C VAL A 184 20.71 17.79 -15.38
N LEU A 185 21.54 18.80 -15.68
CA LEU A 185 21.30 20.17 -15.24
C LEU A 185 19.98 20.72 -15.79
N LEU A 186 19.70 20.51 -17.09
CA LEU A 186 18.48 20.99 -17.72
C LEU A 186 17.24 20.29 -17.16
N THR A 187 17.31 18.98 -16.89
CA THR A 187 16.21 18.26 -16.22
C THR A 187 15.98 18.75 -14.79
N LEU A 188 17.04 19.07 -14.04
CA LEU A 188 16.93 19.66 -12.71
C LEU A 188 16.30 21.05 -12.76
N LEU A 189 16.66 21.86 -13.75
CA LEU A 189 16.15 23.22 -13.93
C LEU A 189 14.66 23.20 -14.31
N VAL A 190 14.28 22.33 -15.24
CA VAL A 190 12.87 22.09 -15.61
C VAL A 190 12.08 21.56 -14.40
N GLY A 191 12.65 20.61 -13.65
CA GLY A 191 12.05 20.09 -12.43
C GLY A 191 11.82 21.17 -11.38
N ALA A 192 12.84 21.99 -11.11
CA ALA A 192 12.75 23.12 -10.18
C ALA A 192 11.71 24.17 -10.64
N GLY A 193 11.66 24.47 -11.94
CA GLY A 193 10.64 25.35 -12.51
C GLY A 193 9.22 24.80 -12.33
N LEU A 194 9.02 23.49 -12.49
CA LEU A 194 7.72 22.85 -12.28
C LEU A 194 7.25 22.97 -10.82
N LEU A 195 8.17 22.90 -9.84
CA LEU A 195 7.83 23.04 -8.42
C LEU A 195 7.32 24.45 -8.06
N LEU A 196 7.58 25.46 -8.88
CA LEU A 196 7.11 26.84 -8.72
C LEU A 196 5.75 27.10 -9.38
N VAL A 197 5.14 26.10 -10.04
CA VAL A 197 3.81 26.26 -10.63
C VAL A 197 2.76 26.34 -9.52
N PRO A 198 1.91 27.39 -9.48
CA PRO A 198 0.86 27.52 -8.48
C PRO A 198 -0.29 26.55 -8.75
N VAL A 199 -0.60 25.70 -7.78
CA VAL A 199 -1.68 24.71 -7.84
C VAL A 199 -2.68 24.94 -6.71
N ARG A 200 -3.97 24.70 -6.96
CA ARG A 200 -5.00 24.80 -5.92
C ARG A 200 -4.82 23.65 -4.92
N GLN A 201 -4.70 23.99 -3.64
CA GLN A 201 -4.64 22.98 -2.59
C GLN A 201 -6.02 22.33 -2.42
N THR A 202 -6.05 21.00 -2.32
CA THR A 202 -7.29 20.27 -2.03
C THR A 202 -7.09 19.31 -0.87
N ALA A 203 -8.15 19.09 -0.11
CA ALA A 203 -8.24 18.06 0.91
C ALA A 203 -9.50 17.23 0.70
N LEU A 204 -9.41 15.92 0.96
CA LEU A 204 -10.53 15.01 0.94
C LEU A 204 -10.89 14.65 2.37
N ALA A 205 -12.18 14.65 2.69
CA ALA A 205 -12.67 14.35 4.03
C ALA A 205 -14.02 13.62 3.95
N PRO A 206 -14.30 12.67 4.86
CA PRO A 206 -15.62 12.10 5.00
C PRO A 206 -16.62 13.20 5.37
N ALA A 207 -17.81 13.10 4.80
CA ALA A 207 -18.87 14.08 4.99
C ALA A 207 -20.25 13.42 4.97
N GLN A 208 -21.19 14.07 5.64
CA GLN A 208 -22.58 13.65 5.70
C GLN A 208 -23.52 14.84 5.53
N ILE A 209 -24.72 14.59 5.01
CA ILE A 209 -25.76 15.62 4.91
C ILE A 209 -26.48 15.73 6.26
N VAL A 210 -26.44 16.91 6.85
CA VAL A 210 -27.14 17.28 8.08
C VAL A 210 -28.06 18.46 7.82
N SER A 211 -28.93 18.81 8.76
CA SER A 211 -29.61 20.10 8.69
C SER A 211 -28.69 21.21 9.17
N ARG A 212 -28.72 22.36 8.49
CA ARG A 212 -28.05 23.58 8.94
C ARG A 212 -28.53 24.02 10.32
N GLN A 213 -29.80 23.78 10.62
CA GLN A 213 -30.45 24.14 11.88
C GLN A 213 -31.05 22.87 12.50
N ALA A 214 -30.30 22.26 13.42
CA ALA A 214 -30.80 21.17 14.24
C ALA A 214 -30.93 21.65 15.69
N GLN A 215 -32.13 21.55 16.26
CA GLN A 215 -32.35 21.85 17.67
C GLN A 215 -32.21 20.59 18.50
N ILE A 216 -31.41 20.68 19.56
CA ILE A 216 -31.23 19.60 20.52
C ILE A 216 -32.44 19.54 21.43
N VAL A 217 -33.08 18.38 21.51
CA VAL A 217 -34.15 18.10 22.46
C VAL A 217 -33.57 17.23 23.58
N SER A 218 -33.48 17.83 24.76
CA SER A 218 -32.95 17.21 25.97
C SER A 218 -34.03 17.02 27.03
N SER A 219 -33.76 16.18 28.04
CA SER A 219 -34.66 16.05 29.18
C SER A 219 -34.71 17.36 29.99
N PRO A 220 -35.90 17.93 30.26
CA PRO A 220 -36.03 19.18 31.03
C PRO A 220 -35.96 18.97 32.55
N ILE A 221 -36.16 17.74 33.02
CA ILE A 221 -36.10 17.31 34.42
C ILE A 221 -35.51 15.89 34.51
N ASP A 222 -35.10 15.48 35.70
CA ASP A 222 -34.68 14.10 35.96
C ASP A 222 -35.91 13.17 35.97
N GLY A 223 -35.78 11.99 35.37
CA GLY A 223 -36.88 11.04 35.30
C GLY A 223 -36.57 9.80 34.47
N VAL A 224 -37.56 8.93 34.29
CA VAL A 224 -37.47 7.76 33.40
C VAL A 224 -38.33 8.01 32.18
N ILE A 225 -37.82 7.72 30.98
CA ILE A 225 -38.63 7.84 29.77
C ILE A 225 -39.69 6.73 29.78
N ALA A 226 -40.95 7.10 29.93
CA ALA A 226 -42.07 6.16 29.93
C ALA A 226 -42.41 5.71 28.51
N GLN A 227 -42.40 6.64 27.55
CA GLN A 227 -42.74 6.37 26.16
C GLN A 227 -42.10 7.38 25.21
N VAL A 228 -41.73 6.91 24.03
CA VAL A 228 -41.34 7.74 22.89
C VAL A 228 -42.51 7.76 21.91
N LEU A 229 -43.04 8.95 21.63
CA LEU A 229 -44.30 9.15 20.89
C LEU A 229 -44.09 9.32 19.38
N VAL A 230 -42.85 9.54 18.96
CA VAL A 230 -42.45 9.70 17.56
C VAL A 230 -41.53 8.58 17.11
N ARG A 231 -41.53 8.30 15.81
CA ARG A 231 -40.60 7.36 15.18
C ARG A 231 -39.35 8.09 14.68
N PRO A 232 -38.20 7.41 14.57
CA PRO A 232 -37.03 7.96 13.92
C PRO A 232 -37.37 8.42 12.50
N ASN A 233 -36.84 9.57 12.11
CA ASN A 233 -37.04 10.20 10.80
C ASN A 233 -38.50 10.58 10.51
N GLN A 234 -39.37 10.65 11.53
CA GLN A 234 -40.74 11.12 11.37
C GLN A 234 -40.79 12.66 11.27
N PRO A 235 -41.54 13.23 10.32
CA PRO A 235 -41.81 14.66 10.29
C PRO A 235 -42.73 15.05 11.46
N VAL A 236 -42.38 16.14 12.13
CA VAL A 236 -43.09 16.69 13.29
C VAL A 236 -43.34 18.19 13.08
N GLU A 237 -44.49 18.65 13.54
CA GLU A 237 -44.81 20.08 13.59
C GLU A 237 -44.39 20.68 14.95
N ALA A 238 -44.27 22.00 15.02
CA ALA A 238 -43.99 22.66 16.29
C ALA A 238 -45.12 22.36 17.30
N GLY A 239 -44.73 21.97 18.53
CA GLY A 239 -45.67 21.56 19.58
C GLY A 239 -46.04 20.07 19.57
N THR A 240 -45.60 19.28 18.59
CA THR A 240 -45.84 17.82 18.56
C THR A 240 -45.15 17.15 19.75
N PRO A 241 -45.82 16.29 20.54
CA PRO A 241 -45.19 15.58 21.64
C PRO A 241 -44.18 14.54 21.12
N LEU A 242 -42.95 14.59 21.64
CA LEU A 242 -41.83 13.76 21.20
C LEU A 242 -41.65 12.53 22.10
N PHE A 243 -41.55 12.76 23.41
CA PHE A 243 -41.47 11.71 24.42
C PHE A 243 -42.08 12.20 25.73
N ALA A 244 -42.45 11.25 26.59
CA ALA A 244 -42.98 11.52 27.91
C ALA A 244 -42.16 10.79 28.97
N LEU A 245 -41.84 11.51 30.05
CA LEU A 245 -41.28 10.94 31.27
C LEU A 245 -42.38 10.29 32.11
N ASP A 246 -42.00 9.40 33.02
CA ASP A 246 -42.93 8.79 33.97
C ASP A 246 -43.59 9.85 34.87
N GLU A 247 -44.89 10.02 34.68
CA GLU A 247 -45.72 11.02 35.36
C GLU A 247 -46.29 10.52 36.70
N THR A 248 -46.21 9.22 36.98
CA THR A 248 -46.97 8.57 38.07
C THR A 248 -46.75 9.24 39.43
N THR A 249 -45.48 9.50 39.77
CA THR A 249 -45.08 10.12 41.04
C THR A 249 -45.51 11.59 41.14
N LEU A 250 -45.27 12.37 40.08
CA LEU A 250 -45.62 13.79 40.02
C LEU A 250 -47.13 14.00 40.02
N ARG A 251 -47.90 13.16 39.33
CA ARG A 251 -49.36 13.22 39.28
C ARG A 251 -49.96 12.90 40.64
N SER A 252 -49.51 11.83 41.28
CA SER A 252 -49.95 11.47 42.63
C SER A 252 -49.65 12.59 43.63
N ARG A 253 -48.47 13.22 43.54
CA ARG A 253 -48.10 14.36 44.39
C ARG A 253 -48.96 15.60 44.12
N ALA A 254 -49.27 15.89 42.86
CA ALA A 254 -50.15 16.99 42.50
C ALA A 254 -51.58 16.78 43.05
N ASP A 255 -52.09 15.55 43.01
CA ASP A 255 -53.40 15.21 43.55
C ASP A 255 -53.46 15.40 45.07
N VAL A 256 -52.43 14.95 45.80
CA VAL A 256 -52.32 15.15 47.26
C VAL A 256 -52.26 16.64 47.61
N LEU A 257 -51.37 17.40 46.95
CA LEU A 257 -51.26 18.85 47.18
C LEU A 257 -52.55 19.58 46.80
N GLY A 258 -53.28 19.11 45.79
CA GLY A 258 -54.60 19.63 45.42
C GLY A 258 -55.61 19.51 46.56
N LYS A 259 -55.59 18.39 47.29
CA LYS A 259 -56.43 18.21 48.48
C LYS A 259 -55.96 19.07 49.65
N GLU A 260 -54.65 19.20 49.86
CA GLU A 260 -54.10 20.05 50.92
C GLU A 260 -54.43 21.54 50.70
N VAL A 261 -54.38 22.01 49.46
CA VAL A 261 -54.82 23.37 49.09
C VAL A 261 -56.31 23.55 49.41
N ALA A 262 -57.15 22.57 49.07
CA ALA A 262 -58.59 22.65 49.36
C ALA A 262 -58.88 22.74 50.86
N VAL A 263 -58.12 22.01 51.70
CA VAL A 263 -58.22 22.09 53.17
C VAL A 263 -57.77 23.46 53.67
N ALA A 264 -56.60 23.94 53.24
CA ALA A 264 -56.08 25.25 53.65
C ALA A 264 -57.00 26.41 53.26
N ASP A 265 -57.63 26.32 52.07
CA ASP A 265 -58.58 27.32 51.59
C ASP A 265 -59.89 27.32 52.41
N ALA A 266 -60.37 26.14 52.82
CA ALA A 266 -61.54 26.02 53.70
C ALA A 266 -61.27 26.55 55.12
N GLU A 267 -60.07 26.30 55.67
CA GLU A 267 -59.64 26.86 56.96
C GLU A 267 -59.54 28.39 56.90
N LEU A 268 -58.92 28.93 55.84
CA LEU A 268 -58.83 30.36 55.61
C LEU A 268 -60.22 30.99 55.50
N GLN A 269 -61.14 30.36 54.76
CA GLN A 269 -62.51 30.85 54.62
C GLN A 269 -63.23 30.87 55.98
N THR A 270 -63.10 29.80 56.77
CA THR A 270 -63.71 29.73 58.10
C THR A 270 -63.13 30.79 59.05
N ALA A 271 -61.82 31.00 59.01
CA ALA A 271 -61.17 32.03 59.81
C ALA A 271 -61.54 33.45 59.35
N SER A 272 -61.72 33.67 58.04
CA SER A 272 -62.17 34.94 57.48
C SER A 272 -63.56 35.33 58.01
N GLN A 273 -64.46 34.35 58.12
CA GLN A 273 -65.80 34.56 58.68
C GLN A 273 -65.74 34.91 60.17
N ARG A 274 -64.86 34.27 60.96
CA ARG A 274 -64.68 34.57 62.40
C ARG A 274 -63.98 35.90 62.67
N ALA A 275 -63.09 36.33 61.76
CA ALA A 275 -62.27 37.52 61.97
C ALA A 275 -63.01 38.86 61.81
N PHE A 276 -64.26 38.84 61.33
CA PHE A 276 -65.12 40.02 61.33
C PHE A 276 -65.45 40.51 62.75
N ASP A 277 -65.47 39.61 63.75
CA ASP A 277 -65.99 39.91 65.09
C ASP A 277 -64.90 40.23 66.14
N ASN A 278 -63.61 40.00 65.86
CA ASN A 278 -62.55 40.16 66.85
C ASN A 278 -61.19 40.64 66.26
N PRO A 279 -60.59 41.75 66.73
CA PRO A 279 -59.28 42.23 66.30
C PRO A 279 -58.13 41.22 66.46
N GLN A 280 -58.21 40.32 67.44
CA GLN A 280 -57.20 39.28 67.70
C GLN A 280 -57.16 38.22 66.59
N SER A 281 -58.25 38.05 65.84
CA SER A 281 -58.37 37.11 64.72
C SER A 281 -57.69 37.58 63.43
N LYS A 282 -57.24 38.86 63.35
CA LYS A 282 -56.52 39.38 62.18
C LYS A 282 -55.12 38.76 62.00
N SER A 283 -54.43 38.45 63.09
CA SER A 283 -53.10 37.81 63.03
C SER A 283 -53.21 36.34 62.60
N GLU A 284 -54.21 35.63 63.10
CA GLU A 284 -54.53 34.26 62.70
C GLU A 284 -54.92 34.18 61.23
N LEU A 285 -55.73 35.12 60.74
CA LEU A 285 -56.09 35.22 59.33
C LEU A 285 -54.86 35.44 58.45
N THR A 286 -53.94 36.32 58.85
CA THR A 286 -52.68 36.56 58.13
C THR A 286 -51.82 35.30 58.06
N LEU A 287 -51.73 34.54 59.16
CA LEU A 287 -51.01 33.26 59.21
C LEU A 287 -51.63 32.21 58.27
N LEU A 288 -52.95 32.04 58.32
CA LEU A 288 -53.67 31.08 57.48
C LEU A 288 -53.61 31.46 55.99
N GLN A 289 -53.66 32.77 55.70
CA GLN A 289 -53.48 33.27 54.34
C GLN A 289 -52.07 32.93 53.82
N GLY A 290 -51.04 33.10 54.64
CA GLY A 290 -49.68 32.67 54.32
C GLY A 290 -49.57 31.17 54.05
N ARG A 291 -50.23 30.33 54.88
CA ARG A 291 -50.26 28.87 54.68
C ARG A 291 -50.97 28.47 53.40
N ALA A 292 -52.15 29.04 53.11
CA ALA A 292 -52.88 28.77 51.87
C ALA A 292 -52.06 29.18 50.64
N GLN A 293 -51.41 30.34 50.70
CA GLN A 293 -50.52 30.80 49.62
C GLN A 293 -49.31 29.87 49.43
N GLN A 294 -48.70 29.40 50.52
CA GLN A 294 -47.62 28.41 50.47
C GLN A 294 -48.07 27.12 49.77
N ARG A 295 -49.21 26.54 50.19
CA ARG A 295 -49.74 25.30 49.58
C ARG A 295 -50.08 25.46 48.10
N ARG A 296 -50.69 26.60 47.73
CA ARG A 296 -50.96 26.92 46.32
C ARG A 296 -49.68 27.02 45.50
N ALA A 297 -48.62 27.62 46.06
CA ALA A 297 -47.32 27.71 45.41
C ALA A 297 -46.66 26.33 45.26
N GLU A 298 -46.76 25.46 46.27
CA GLU A 298 -46.27 24.07 46.20
C GLU A 298 -47.01 23.28 45.11
N LEU A 299 -48.34 23.37 45.03
CA LEU A 299 -49.13 22.74 43.98
C LEU A 299 -48.76 23.26 42.58
N ALA A 300 -48.66 24.59 42.43
CA ALA A 300 -48.29 25.21 41.16
C ALA A 300 -46.89 24.78 40.70
N ALA A 301 -45.94 24.59 41.63
CA ALA A 301 -44.60 24.10 41.32
C ALA A 301 -44.63 22.65 40.79
N VAL A 302 -45.37 21.75 41.44
CA VAL A 302 -45.50 20.35 40.98
C VAL A 302 -46.26 20.28 39.65
N GLN A 303 -47.30 21.08 39.46
CA GLN A 303 -48.00 21.18 38.16
C GLN A 303 -47.10 21.71 37.04
N ALA A 304 -46.20 22.65 37.35
CA ALA A 304 -45.20 23.12 36.39
C ALA A 304 -44.17 22.03 36.04
N GLN A 305 -43.76 21.20 37.00
CA GLN A 305 -42.91 20.03 36.73
C GLN A 305 -43.64 18.98 35.91
N LEU A 306 -44.92 18.71 36.21
CA LEU A 306 -45.75 17.77 35.44
C LEU A 306 -45.89 18.23 33.99
N ARG A 307 -46.06 19.52 33.71
CA ARG A 307 -46.07 20.02 32.31
C ARG A 307 -44.75 19.81 31.57
N ARG A 308 -43.64 19.65 32.30
CA ARG A 308 -42.30 19.38 31.73
C ARG A 308 -42.04 17.88 31.52
N THR A 309 -42.90 16.97 31.99
CA THR A 309 -42.75 15.53 31.70
C THR A 309 -43.00 15.23 30.22
N GLN A 310 -43.88 15.99 29.58
CA GLN A 310 -44.17 15.88 28.16
C GLN A 310 -43.29 16.87 27.39
N VAL A 311 -42.35 16.33 26.63
CA VAL A 311 -41.41 17.14 25.86
C VAL A 311 -41.94 17.28 24.44
N LEU A 312 -42.17 18.53 24.04
CA LEU A 312 -42.73 18.90 22.75
C LEU A 312 -41.64 19.32 21.77
N ALA A 313 -41.92 19.19 20.48
CA ALA A 313 -41.06 19.67 19.41
C ALA A 313 -40.99 21.22 19.43
N PRO A 314 -39.81 21.83 19.55
CA PRO A 314 -39.69 23.30 19.62
C PRO A 314 -39.94 23.97 18.25
N THR A 315 -39.69 23.25 17.16
CA THR A 315 -39.84 23.71 15.77
C THR A 315 -40.37 22.57 14.90
N ALA A 316 -40.91 22.90 13.72
CA ALA A 316 -41.25 21.91 12.71
C ALA A 316 -39.98 21.35 12.06
N GLY A 317 -39.95 20.04 11.78
CA GLY A 317 -38.79 19.39 11.20
C GLY A 317 -38.92 17.87 11.21
N VAL A 318 -37.80 17.17 11.24
CA VAL A 318 -37.73 15.71 11.31
C VAL A 318 -37.01 15.31 12.60
N ALA A 319 -37.62 14.39 13.36
CA ALA A 319 -37.03 13.87 14.58
C ALA A 319 -35.93 12.85 14.25
N VAL A 320 -34.68 13.15 14.62
CA VAL A 320 -33.50 12.32 14.35
C VAL A 320 -32.95 11.76 15.67
N PHE A 321 -32.98 10.43 15.78
CA PHE A 321 -32.43 9.63 16.88
C PHE A 321 -32.31 8.17 16.43
N SER A 322 -31.65 7.32 17.21
CA SER A 322 -31.31 5.93 16.86
C SER A 322 -32.53 5.00 16.82
N ASP A 323 -32.96 4.48 17.96
CA ASP A 323 -34.11 3.58 18.11
C ASP A 323 -34.95 4.02 19.32
N PRO A 324 -36.29 4.05 19.24
CA PRO A 324 -37.15 4.29 20.41
C PRO A 324 -36.89 3.34 21.59
N ASN A 325 -36.52 2.09 21.32
CA ASN A 325 -36.32 1.05 22.33
C ASN A 325 -35.07 1.29 23.19
N ASP A 326 -34.07 2.01 22.67
CA ASP A 326 -32.86 2.37 23.43
C ASP A 326 -33.16 3.34 24.58
N TRP A 327 -34.29 4.05 24.48
CA TRP A 327 -34.70 5.09 25.41
C TRP A 327 -35.85 4.65 26.32
N LEU A 328 -36.71 3.73 25.87
CA LEU A 328 -37.86 3.30 26.65
C LEU A 328 -37.43 2.65 27.97
N GLY A 329 -37.91 3.19 29.09
CA GLY A 329 -37.53 2.74 30.44
C GLY A 329 -36.14 3.19 30.91
N LYS A 330 -35.41 3.97 30.11
CA LYS A 330 -34.08 4.46 30.48
C LYS A 330 -34.19 5.66 31.44
N PRO A 331 -33.46 5.67 32.57
CA PRO A 331 -33.35 6.85 33.42
C PRO A 331 -32.51 7.92 32.73
N VAL A 332 -32.98 9.16 32.78
CA VAL A 332 -32.33 10.32 32.16
C VAL A 332 -32.17 11.48 33.13
N SER A 333 -31.13 12.26 32.92
CA SER A 333 -30.86 13.47 33.72
C SER A 333 -31.22 14.75 32.96
N THR A 334 -31.45 15.82 33.72
CA THR A 334 -31.70 17.16 33.20
C THR A 334 -30.56 17.59 32.27
N GLY A 335 -30.90 17.96 31.03
CA GLY A 335 -29.95 18.35 29.99
C GLY A 335 -29.35 17.18 29.18
N GLU A 336 -29.65 15.92 29.53
CA GLU A 336 -29.27 14.77 28.71
C GLU A 336 -29.93 14.86 27.33
N ARG A 337 -29.12 14.74 26.27
CA ARG A 337 -29.56 14.87 24.88
C ARG A 337 -30.18 13.55 24.43
N ILE A 338 -31.46 13.61 24.05
CA ILE A 338 -32.21 12.40 23.67
C ILE A 338 -32.33 12.33 22.15
N MET A 339 -32.73 13.43 21.52
CA MET A 339 -32.92 13.51 20.08
C MET A 339 -32.69 14.92 19.54
N HIS A 340 -32.68 15.06 18.22
CA HIS A 340 -32.59 16.35 17.56
C HIS A 340 -33.75 16.52 16.58
N VAL A 341 -34.29 17.73 16.49
CA VAL A 341 -35.26 18.10 15.45
C VAL A 341 -34.51 18.88 14.38
N ALA A 342 -34.48 18.33 13.17
CA ALA A 342 -33.72 18.85 12.04
C ALA A 342 -34.66 19.36 10.94
N ASP A 343 -34.44 20.57 10.44
CA ASP A 343 -35.18 21.11 9.29
C ASP A 343 -34.67 20.48 7.97
N PRO A 344 -35.49 19.70 7.23
CA PRO A 344 -35.09 19.12 5.95
C PRO A 344 -35.00 20.14 4.80
N ALA A 345 -35.59 21.32 4.93
CA ALA A 345 -35.59 22.35 3.88
C ALA A 345 -34.25 23.10 3.79
N GLN A 346 -33.40 22.99 4.81
CA GLN A 346 -32.09 23.64 4.88
C GLN A 346 -30.97 22.61 5.05
N PRO A 347 -30.70 21.76 4.04
CA PRO A 347 -29.64 20.78 4.12
C PRO A 347 -28.26 21.47 4.07
N ALA A 348 -27.31 20.93 4.82
CA ALA A 348 -25.93 21.36 4.92
C ALA A 348 -25.00 20.14 4.91
N MET A 349 -23.74 20.36 4.54
CA MET A 349 -22.72 19.32 4.58
C MET A 349 -21.95 19.44 5.88
N LEU A 350 -21.96 18.38 6.68
CA LEU A 350 -21.07 18.22 7.81
C LEU A 350 -19.83 17.46 7.34
N ILE A 351 -18.67 18.09 7.43
CA ILE A 351 -17.41 17.54 6.93
C ILE A 351 -16.45 17.38 8.10
N GLN A 352 -15.82 16.20 8.19
CA GLN A 352 -14.86 15.88 9.24
C GLN A 352 -13.46 15.85 8.64
N LEU A 353 -12.75 16.97 8.69
CA LEU A 353 -11.40 17.10 8.12
C LEU A 353 -10.35 16.64 9.12
N ALA A 354 -9.66 15.54 8.82
CA ALA A 354 -8.57 15.03 9.66
C ALA A 354 -7.48 16.10 9.86
N VAL A 355 -6.93 16.19 11.07
CA VAL A 355 -5.88 17.18 11.40
C VAL A 355 -4.65 17.05 10.47
N ALA A 356 -4.31 15.82 10.07
CA ALA A 356 -3.20 15.56 9.15
C ALA A 356 -3.43 16.11 7.73
N ASP A 357 -4.69 16.30 7.35
CA ASP A 357 -5.12 16.85 6.06
C ASP A 357 -5.68 18.26 6.19
N ALA A 358 -5.58 18.87 7.38
CA ALA A 358 -6.00 20.24 7.61
C ALA A 358 -5.24 21.18 6.67
N ILE A 359 -6.00 21.99 5.95
CA ILE A 359 -5.51 23.08 5.13
C ILE A 359 -6.07 24.37 5.71
N ALA A 360 -5.40 25.50 5.48
CA ALA A 360 -5.98 26.79 5.82
C ALA A 360 -7.26 26.96 5.00
N LEU A 361 -8.41 26.93 5.68
CA LEU A 361 -9.73 27.10 5.10
C LEU A 361 -10.33 28.36 5.69
N GLU A 362 -10.55 29.35 4.83
CA GLU A 362 -11.34 30.51 5.19
C GLU A 362 -12.84 30.22 4.98
N PRO A 363 -13.74 30.84 5.76
CA PRO A 363 -15.16 30.84 5.45
C PRO A 363 -15.40 31.32 4.01
N GLY A 364 -16.24 30.63 3.25
CA GLY A 364 -16.47 30.87 1.82
C GLY A 364 -15.67 29.96 0.87
N ALA A 365 -14.77 29.13 1.37
CA ALA A 365 -14.04 28.17 0.55
C ALA A 365 -14.97 27.20 -0.20
N GLU A 366 -14.65 26.92 -1.47
CA GLU A 366 -15.44 26.02 -2.32
C GLU A 366 -15.37 24.57 -1.81
N VAL A 367 -16.50 23.89 -1.80
CA VAL A 367 -16.62 22.47 -1.44
C VAL A 367 -17.42 21.73 -2.49
N THR A 368 -16.98 20.51 -2.80
CA THR A 368 -17.75 19.57 -3.62
C THR A 368 -17.91 18.25 -2.89
N LEU A 369 -19.13 17.85 -2.59
CA LEU A 369 -19.48 16.58 -1.97
C LEU A 369 -19.87 15.55 -3.03
N PHE A 370 -19.20 14.41 -2.98
CA PHE A 370 -19.54 13.23 -3.76
C PHE A 370 -20.23 12.24 -2.84
N LEU A 371 -21.55 12.09 -3.00
CA LEU A 371 -22.33 11.14 -2.22
C LEU A 371 -22.04 9.71 -2.66
N THR A 372 -21.93 8.78 -1.70
CA THR A 372 -21.74 7.35 -2.00
C THR A 372 -22.91 6.79 -2.80
N ALA A 373 -24.13 7.26 -2.52
CA ALA A 373 -25.34 6.87 -3.25
C ALA A 373 -25.42 7.46 -4.67
N TYR A 374 -24.76 8.60 -4.94
CA TYR A 374 -24.86 9.35 -6.20
C TYR A 374 -23.49 9.89 -6.65
N PRO A 375 -22.52 9.02 -7.00
CA PRO A 375 -21.14 9.44 -7.27
C PRO A 375 -21.00 10.35 -8.50
N LEU A 376 -21.92 10.27 -9.46
CA LEU A 376 -21.92 11.07 -10.68
C LEU A 376 -22.60 12.44 -10.53
N ASN A 377 -23.30 12.69 -9.42
CA ASN A 377 -24.04 13.92 -9.16
C ASN A 377 -23.45 14.65 -7.96
N PRO A 378 -22.33 15.38 -8.12
CA PRO A 378 -21.70 16.09 -7.02
C PRO A 378 -22.55 17.27 -6.56
N LEU A 379 -22.62 17.46 -5.24
CA LEU A 379 -23.24 18.62 -4.61
C LEU A 379 -22.17 19.69 -4.34
N LYS A 380 -22.43 20.92 -4.77
CA LYS A 380 -21.51 22.05 -4.57
C LYS A 380 -22.03 22.95 -3.45
N GLY A 381 -21.09 23.59 -2.78
CA GLY A 381 -21.38 24.54 -1.71
C GLY A 381 -20.15 25.27 -1.23
N GLN A 382 -20.31 26.03 -0.15
CA GLN A 382 -19.27 26.84 0.44
C GLN A 382 -19.16 26.57 1.94
N VAL A 383 -17.95 26.61 2.49
CA VAL A 383 -17.72 26.49 3.93
C VAL A 383 -18.37 27.67 4.66
N LEU A 384 -19.31 27.38 5.56
CA LEU A 384 -20.00 28.36 6.40
C LEU A 384 -19.28 28.57 7.73
N GLU A 385 -18.85 27.47 8.36
CA GLU A 385 -18.26 27.48 9.69
C GLU A 385 -17.14 26.44 9.80
N THR A 386 -16.10 26.81 10.54
CA THR A 386 -14.98 25.94 10.88
C THR A 386 -14.84 25.85 12.39
N SER A 387 -14.98 24.65 12.98
CA SER A 387 -14.75 24.49 14.41
C SER A 387 -13.26 24.67 14.75
N TYR A 388 -12.94 25.51 15.74
CA TYR A 388 -11.56 25.71 16.19
C TYR A 388 -10.97 24.52 16.96
N GLN A 389 -11.83 23.65 17.52
CA GLN A 389 -11.40 22.51 18.34
C GLN A 389 -11.55 21.21 17.56
N ALA A 390 -10.45 20.46 17.42
CA ALA A 390 -10.50 19.12 16.88
C ALA A 390 -11.07 18.15 17.93
N ARG A 391 -11.92 17.22 17.49
CA ARG A 391 -12.47 16.15 18.33
C ARG A 391 -12.27 14.81 17.65
N PRO A 392 -12.15 13.71 18.41
CA PRO A 392 -12.20 12.38 17.82
C PRO A 392 -13.57 12.22 17.12
N SER A 393 -13.53 11.84 15.85
CA SER A 393 -14.70 11.37 15.13
C SER A 393 -15.14 10.00 15.67
N ASP A 394 -16.32 9.54 15.26
CA ASP A 394 -16.84 8.20 15.55
C ASP A 394 -15.86 7.10 15.07
N ASP A 395 -15.08 7.39 14.03
CA ASP A 395 -14.01 6.52 13.51
C ASP A 395 -12.68 6.60 14.31
N GLY A 396 -12.64 7.35 15.41
CA GLY A 396 -11.45 7.52 16.26
C GLY A 396 -10.37 8.45 15.70
N VAL A 397 -10.54 8.99 14.49
CA VAL A 397 -9.63 9.95 13.88
C VAL A 397 -9.92 11.35 14.42
N VAL A 398 -8.87 12.05 14.87
CA VAL A 398 -8.99 13.44 15.31
C VAL A 398 -9.23 14.36 14.10
N ALA A 399 -10.39 15.01 14.07
CA ALA A 399 -10.84 15.81 12.93
C ALA A 399 -11.45 17.15 13.37
N TYR A 400 -11.31 18.16 12.51
CA TYR A 400 -12.06 19.42 12.60
C TYR A 400 -13.44 19.24 11.97
N ARG A 401 -14.45 19.78 12.64
CA ARG A 401 -15.84 19.79 12.17
C ARG A 401 -16.08 21.05 11.36
N LEU A 402 -16.38 20.89 10.08
CA LEU A 402 -16.70 21.97 9.15
C LEU A 402 -18.17 21.86 8.76
N LEU A 403 -18.87 22.98 8.67
CA LEU A 403 -20.23 23.06 8.14
C LEU A 403 -20.19 23.82 6.82
N ALA A 404 -20.77 23.27 5.76
CA ALA A 404 -20.85 23.91 4.45
C ALA A 404 -22.30 23.98 3.94
N SER A 405 -22.61 25.04 3.17
CA SER A 405 -23.90 25.22 2.49
C SER A 405 -24.07 24.18 1.39
N ILE A 406 -25.29 23.99 0.90
CA ILE A 406 -25.54 23.28 -0.36
C ILE A 406 -26.26 24.27 -1.27
N ASP A 407 -25.63 24.64 -2.39
CA ASP A 407 -26.08 25.75 -3.23
C ASP A 407 -27.32 25.40 -4.08
N GLN A 408 -27.62 24.10 -4.22
CA GLN A 408 -28.78 23.61 -4.95
C GLN A 408 -29.57 22.65 -4.05
N HIS A 409 -30.87 22.91 -3.86
CA HIS A 409 -31.85 21.95 -3.35
C HIS A 409 -31.96 20.75 -4.30
N ALA A 410 -30.89 19.96 -4.39
CA ALA A 410 -30.89 18.74 -5.15
C ALA A 410 -31.94 17.83 -4.51
N ALA A 411 -32.86 17.29 -5.32
CA ALA A 411 -33.84 16.29 -4.90
C ALA A 411 -33.19 15.07 -4.18
N HIS A 412 -31.87 14.96 -4.27
CA HIS A 412 -31.02 13.92 -3.70
C HIS A 412 -30.32 14.31 -2.38
N ALA A 413 -30.51 15.52 -1.85
CA ALA A 413 -29.89 16.00 -0.61
C ALA A 413 -30.68 15.55 0.64
N ARG A 414 -30.86 14.24 0.80
CA ARG A 414 -31.54 13.67 1.98
C ARG A 414 -30.62 13.69 3.19
N LEU A 415 -31.17 14.06 4.35
CA LEU A 415 -30.46 14.01 5.63
C LEU A 415 -29.97 12.58 5.90
N GLY A 416 -28.76 12.46 6.47
CA GLY A 416 -28.13 11.18 6.80
C GLY A 416 -27.41 10.47 5.65
N LEU A 417 -27.39 11.03 4.44
CA LEU A 417 -26.54 10.49 3.36
C LEU A 417 -25.08 10.82 3.61
N HIS A 418 -24.21 9.86 3.31
CA HIS A 418 -22.76 9.94 3.50
C HIS A 418 -22.02 10.03 2.17
N GLY A 419 -20.81 10.57 2.20
CA GLY A 419 -19.95 10.71 1.03
C GLY A 419 -18.58 11.26 1.38
N THR A 420 -17.85 11.69 0.35
CA THR A 420 -16.54 12.33 0.49
C THR A 420 -16.61 13.75 -0.03
N ALA A 421 -16.27 14.71 0.83
CA ALA A 421 -16.14 16.11 0.46
C ALA A 421 -14.72 16.41 -0.01
N LYS A 422 -14.63 17.12 -1.14
CA LYS A 422 -13.42 17.75 -1.64
C LYS A 422 -13.45 19.23 -1.32
N LEU A 423 -12.57 19.62 -0.41
CA LEU A 423 -12.36 20.99 0.04
C LEU A 423 -11.30 21.65 -0.85
N TYR A 424 -11.55 22.86 -1.32
CA TYR A 424 -10.62 23.66 -2.11
C TYR A 424 -10.09 24.80 -1.27
N GLY A 425 -8.78 24.80 -1.01
CA GLY A 425 -8.08 25.90 -0.34
C GLY A 425 -7.36 26.79 -1.33
N ASP A 426 -6.44 27.59 -0.80
CA ASP A 426 -5.65 28.55 -1.57
C ASP A 426 -4.71 27.91 -2.59
N ARG A 427 -4.20 28.76 -3.50
CA ARG A 427 -3.15 28.38 -4.44
C ARG A 427 -1.81 28.36 -3.72
N VAL A 428 -1.16 27.20 -3.71
CA VAL A 428 0.17 26.98 -3.15
C VAL A 428 1.13 26.50 -4.25
N MET A 429 2.43 26.67 -4.04
CA MET A 429 3.44 26.17 -4.98
C MET A 429 3.45 24.64 -4.99
N LEU A 430 3.57 24.03 -6.17
CA LEU A 430 3.55 22.57 -6.34
C LEU A 430 4.58 21.86 -5.46
N GLY A 431 5.77 22.45 -5.29
CA GLY A 431 6.79 21.90 -4.41
C GLY A 431 6.35 21.81 -2.95
N TYR A 432 5.69 22.85 -2.44
CA TYR A 432 5.11 22.80 -1.10
C TYR A 432 3.97 21.77 -1.04
N TYR A 433 3.09 21.74 -2.03
CA TYR A 433 1.98 20.76 -2.08
C TYR A 433 2.46 19.30 -1.98
N LEU A 434 3.52 18.94 -2.74
CA LEU A 434 4.10 17.59 -2.74
C LEU A 434 4.89 17.28 -1.47
N LEU A 435 5.65 18.26 -0.96
CA LEU A 435 6.53 18.06 0.18
C LEU A 435 5.84 18.29 1.54
N ARG A 436 4.62 18.85 1.61
CA ARG A 436 3.96 19.19 2.88
C ARG A 436 3.86 18.01 3.85
N ARG A 437 3.46 16.84 3.36
CA ARG A 437 3.26 15.62 4.16
C ARG A 437 4.60 15.05 4.67
N PRO A 438 5.61 14.80 3.81
CA PRO A 438 6.90 14.32 4.30
C PRO A 438 7.59 15.34 5.22
N LEU A 439 7.45 16.65 4.95
CA LEU A 439 7.96 17.68 5.85
C LEU A 439 7.25 17.64 7.20
N ALA A 440 5.92 17.50 7.23
CA ALA A 440 5.17 17.38 8.48
C ALA A 440 5.55 16.13 9.29
N THR A 441 5.76 14.99 8.62
CA THR A 441 6.22 13.75 9.29
C THR A 441 7.66 13.86 9.79
N LEU A 442 8.55 14.47 8.99
CA LEU A 442 9.93 14.72 9.40
C LEU A 442 9.96 15.63 10.62
N ARG A 443 9.14 16.69 10.61
CA ARG A 443 9.00 17.63 11.72
C ARG A 443 8.47 16.96 12.99
N ALA A 444 7.41 16.16 12.85
CA ALA A 444 6.85 15.39 13.97
C ALA A 444 7.86 14.38 14.56
N TRP A 445 8.68 13.77 13.71
CA TRP A 445 9.71 12.82 14.14
C TRP A 445 10.95 13.49 14.72
N SER A 446 11.39 14.62 14.14
CA SER A 446 12.58 15.36 14.58
C SER A 446 12.32 16.26 15.79
N GLY A 447 11.05 16.53 16.12
CA GLY A 447 10.66 17.35 17.26
C GLY A 447 10.96 18.85 17.13
N TRP A 448 11.19 19.33 15.91
CA TRP A 448 11.46 20.75 15.61
C TRP A 448 10.25 21.48 15.01
#